data_AF-A0A0V0H1X5-F1
#
_entry.id   AF-A0A0V0H1X5-F1
#
_cell.length_a   1.000
_cell.length_b   1.000
_cell.length_c   1.000
_cell.angle_alpha   90.00
_cell.angle_beta   90.00
_cell.angle_gamma   90.00
#
_symmetry.space_group_name_H-M   'P 1'
#
loop_
_entity.id
_entity.type
_entity.pdbx_description
1 polymer ?
#
loop_
_entity_poly.entity_id
_entity_poly.type
_entity_poly.pdbx_seq_one_letter_code
_entity_poly.pdbx_strand_id
1 'polypeptide(L)' 'MDIVPKYPPIGYFDVGKELMIDTTKSPYVKPPGEPVSWHLLEPYLHGVAGTQGLGLFAGFKLEVNRDISLVNKQWNILKD' A
#
# COMPACT_ATOMS: atom_id res chain seq x y z
N MET A 1 -1.97 -0.32 8.31
CA MET A 1 -1.43 1.06 8.24
C MET A 1 0.07 0.96 8.43
N ASP A 2 0.86 1.32 7.42
CA ASP A 2 2.32 1.35 7.59
C ASP A 2 2.70 2.40 8.63
N ILE A 3 3.41 1.96 9.67
CA ILE A 3 3.82 2.82 10.78
C ILE A 3 5.24 3.33 10.60
N VAL A 4 6.04 2.71 9.73
CA VAL A 4 7.46 3.03 9.58
C VAL A 4 7.70 4.49 9.18
N PRO A 5 6.91 5.11 8.28
CA PRO A 5 7.05 6.54 7.96
C PRO A 5 6.88 7.49 9.16
N LYS A 6 6.32 7.02 10.29
CA LYS A 6 6.11 7.83 11.50
C LYS A 6 7.29 7.82 12.47
N TYR A 7 8.37 7.11 12.14
CA TYR A 7 9.53 6.98 13.02
C TYR A 7 10.75 7.77 12.50
N PRO A 8 11.52 8.40 13.40
CA PRO A 8 11.23 8.62 14.82
C PRO A 8 10.13 9.67 15.05
N PRO A 9 9.26 9.50 16.06
CA PRO A 9 8.07 10.33 16.22
C PRO A 9 8.32 11.74 16.81
N ILE A 10 9.54 12.03 17.28
CA ILE A 10 9.88 13.29 17.97
C ILE A 10 11.21 13.79 17.43
N GLY A 11 11.29 15.10 17.18
CA GLY A 11 12.55 15.78 16.82
C GLY A 11 12.90 15.75 15.33
N TYR A 12 12.00 15.25 14.48
CA TYR A 12 12.16 15.16 13.03
C TYR A 12 10.95 15.75 12.32
N PHE A 13 11.16 16.20 11.09
CA PHE A 13 10.13 16.77 10.24
C PHE A 13 10.24 16.18 8.83
N ASP A 14 9.10 15.82 8.26
CA ASP A 14 9.03 15.38 6.87
C ASP A 14 9.30 16.53 5.90
N VAL A 15 9.97 16.24 4.80
CA VAL A 15 10.32 17.21 3.75
C VAL A 15 9.87 16.72 2.38
N GLY A 16 9.54 17.65 1.49
CA GLY A 16 9.10 17.34 0.12
C GLY A 16 7.57 17.30 -0.04
N LYS A 17 7.09 16.47 -0.96
CA LYS A 17 5.66 16.28 -1.24
C LYS A 17 5.28 14.84 -0.96
N GLU A 18 4.21 14.65 -0.21
CA GLU A 18 3.69 13.34 0.13
C GLU A 18 2.69 12.85 -0.92
N LEU A 19 2.80 11.58 -1.28
CA LEU A 19 1.79 10.85 -2.03
C LEU A 19 1.25 9.72 -1.16
N MET A 20 0.05 9.92 -0.64
CA MET A 20 -0.62 8.92 0.17
C MET A 20 -1.34 7.90 -0.71
N ILE A 21 -1.20 6.63 -0.35
CA ILE A 21 -1.91 5.50 -0.96
C ILE A 21 -2.55 4.64 0.12
N ASP A 22 -3.60 3.92 -0.25
CA ASP A 22 -4.27 2.97 0.61
C ASP A 22 -4.43 1.63 -0.11
N THR A 23 -3.54 0.69 0.20
CA THR A 23 -3.55 -0.66 -0.37
C THR A 23 -4.74 -1.49 0.11
N THR A 24 -5.42 -1.09 1.19
CA THR A 24 -6.58 -1.80 1.72
C THR A 24 -7.82 -1.63 0.83
N LYS A 25 -7.84 -0.61 -0.04
CA LYS A 25 -8.86 -0.43 -1.08
C LYS A 25 -8.76 -1.46 -2.21
N SER A 26 -7.63 -2.15 -2.35
CA SER A 26 -7.44 -3.18 -3.37
C SER A 26 -8.36 -4.37 -3.14
N PRO A 27 -9.13 -4.82 -4.16
CA PRO A 27 -9.95 -6.02 -4.02
C PRO A 27 -9.11 -7.31 -3.93
N TYR A 28 -7.81 -7.25 -4.25
CA TYR A 28 -6.91 -8.40 -4.30
C TYR A 28 -6.17 -8.68 -2.98
N VAL A 29 -6.02 -7.67 -2.12
CA VAL A 29 -5.24 -7.76 -0.87
C VAL A 29 -6.13 -8.32 0.27
N LYS A 30 -5.59 -9.19 1.12
CA LYS A 30 -6.27 -9.75 2.29
C LYS A 30 -6.56 -8.67 3.35
N PRO A 31 -7.82 -8.51 3.80
CA PRO A 31 -8.15 -7.73 4.98
C PRO A 31 -8.37 -8.64 6.22
N PRO A 32 -7.86 -8.27 7.41
CA PRO A 32 -6.84 -7.25 7.65
C PRO A 32 -5.46 -7.75 7.19
N GLY A 33 -4.61 -6.84 6.69
CA GLY A 33 -3.18 -7.17 6.47
C GLY A 33 -2.39 -7.22 7.78
N GLU A 34 -1.13 -7.63 7.71
CA GLU A 34 -0.20 -7.69 8.84
C GLU A 34 0.81 -6.53 8.84
N PRO A 35 1.41 -6.15 9.99
CA PRO A 35 2.39 -5.07 10.04
C PRO A 35 3.55 -5.21 9.05
N VAL A 36 4.10 -6.42 8.88
CA VAL A 36 5.12 -6.70 7.87
C VAL A 36 4.60 -6.40 6.47
N SER A 37 3.40 -6.88 6.14
CA SER A 37 2.83 -6.72 4.79
C SER A 37 2.59 -5.26 4.41
N TRP A 38 2.40 -4.37 5.39
CA TRP A 38 2.13 -2.97 5.14
C TRP A 38 3.37 -2.19 4.70
N HIS A 39 4.57 -2.65 5.05
CA HIS A 39 5.83 -1.96 4.74
C HIS A 39 6.63 -2.62 3.60
N LEU A 40 6.09 -3.66 2.97
CA LEU A 40 6.76 -4.30 1.85
C LEU A 40 6.62 -3.48 0.56
N LEU A 41 7.70 -3.43 -0.22
CA LEU A 41 7.77 -2.63 -1.43
C LEU A 41 6.75 -3.06 -2.51
N GLU A 42 6.55 -4.36 -2.71
CA GLU A 42 5.65 -4.85 -3.77
C GLU A 42 4.18 -4.48 -3.54
N PRO A 43 3.63 -4.53 -2.30
CA PRO A 43 2.36 -3.89 -1.94
C PRO A 43 2.30 -2.39 -2.20
N TYR A 44 3.38 -1.64 -1.92
CA TYR A 44 3.44 -0.21 -2.22
C TYR A 44 3.30 0.05 -3.73
N LEU A 45 4.08 -0.67 -4.55
CA LEU A 45 4.01 -0.57 -6.00
C LEU A 45 2.64 -1.01 -6.56
N HIS A 46 2.01 -2.02 -5.95
CA HIS A 46 0.64 -2.40 -6.25
C HIS A 46 -0.35 -1.27 -5.93
N GLY A 47 -0.19 -0.62 -4.77
CA GLY A 47 -0.94 0.56 -4.38
C GLY A 47 -0.81 1.70 -5.40
N VAL A 48 0.42 2.03 -5.81
CA VAL A 48 0.69 3.06 -6.84
C VAL A 48 0.06 2.68 -8.18
N ALA A 49 0.14 1.40 -8.58
CA ALA A 49 -0.39 0.93 -9.85
C ALA A 49 -1.93 1.02 -9.96
N GLY A 50 -2.64 1.05 -8.83
CA GLY A 50 -4.10 0.99 -8.84
C GLY A 50 -4.87 1.97 -7.96
N THR A 51 -4.19 2.86 -7.23
CA THR A 51 -4.86 3.88 -6.41
C THR A 51 -5.69 4.83 -7.27
N GLN A 52 -6.91 5.12 -6.82
CA GLN A 52 -7.80 6.13 -7.41
C GLN A 52 -8.02 7.30 -6.44
N GLY A 53 -7.09 7.49 -5.51
CA GLY A 53 -7.16 8.45 -4.41
C GLY A 53 -7.60 7.85 -3.07
N LEU A 54 -7.60 8.68 -2.03
CA LEU A 54 -7.91 8.27 -0.65
C LEU A 54 -9.37 8.47 -0.25
N GLY A 55 -10.16 9.18 -1.05
CA GLY A 55 -11.54 9.53 -0.69
C GLY A 55 -12.38 8.30 -0.31
N LEU A 56 -13.42 8.50 0.51
CA LEU A 56 -14.27 7.39 0.95
C LEU A 56 -14.86 6.59 -0.22
N PHE A 57 -15.21 7.28 -1.31
CA PHE A 57 -15.73 6.69 -2.55
C PHE A 57 -14.65 6.34 -3.59
N ALA A 58 -13.37 6.62 -3.30
CA ALA A 58 -12.28 6.24 -4.17
C ALA A 58 -12.11 4.72 -4.12
N GLY A 59 -12.19 4.08 -5.27
CA GLY A 59 -11.98 2.64 -5.43
C GLY A 59 -10.52 2.29 -5.67
N PHE A 60 -10.32 1.12 -6.26
CA PHE A 60 -9.02 0.65 -6.71
C PHE A 60 -9.17 -0.01 -8.08
N LYS A 61 -8.33 0.39 -9.03
CA LYS A 61 -8.29 -0.14 -10.39
C LYS A 61 -6.88 -0.01 -10.92
N LEU A 62 -6.26 -1.13 -11.34
CA LEU A 62 -4.95 -1.10 -11.98
C LEU A 62 -5.02 -0.33 -13.30
N GLU A 63 -4.20 0.71 -13.44
CA GLU A 63 -4.08 1.52 -14.66
C GLU A 63 -2.83 1.15 -15.48
N VAL A 64 -2.04 0.20 -15.00
CA VAL A 64 -0.87 -0.35 -15.68
C VAL A 64 -0.93 -1.87 -15.66
N ASN A 65 -0.31 -2.50 -16.66
CA ASN A 65 -0.20 -3.96 -16.73
C ASN A 65 0.88 -4.46 -15.75
N ARG A 66 0.56 -4.46 -14.46
CA ARG A 66 1.40 -4.98 -13.38
C ARG A 66 0.85 -6.32 -12.91
N ASP A 67 1.71 -7.33 -12.88
CA ASP A 67 1.35 -8.64 -12.35
C ASP A 67 1.07 -8.54 -10.84
N ILE A 68 -0.13 -8.97 -10.44
CA ILE A 68 -0.59 -8.96 -9.07
C ILE A 68 0.24 -9.92 -8.21
N SER A 69 0.74 -11.02 -8.77
CA SER A 69 1.51 -12.05 -8.05
C SER A 69 2.77 -11.50 -7.37
N LEU A 70 3.34 -10.40 -7.88
CA LEU A 70 4.49 -9.71 -7.30
C LEU A 70 4.24 -9.28 -5.86
N VAL A 71 2.98 -8.98 -5.50
CA VAL A 71 2.59 -8.65 -4.13
C VAL A 71 2.99 -9.75 -3.14
N ASN A 72 2.97 -11.02 -3.55
CA ASN A 72 3.32 -12.16 -2.71
C ASN A 72 4.80 -12.53 -2.69
N LYS A 73 5.69 -11.71 -3.26
CA LYS A 73 7.12 -12.02 -3.40
C LYS A 73 7.80 -12.38 -2.08
N GLN A 74 7.40 -11.75 -0.97
CA GLN A 74 8.03 -11.93 0.35
C GLN A 74 7.05 -12.39 1.44
N TRP A 75 5.75 -12.29 1.22
CA TRP A 75 4.73 -12.60 2.24
C TRP A 75 3.42 -13.02 1.60
N ASN A 76 2.53 -13.66 2.38
CA ASN A 76 1.21 -14.06 1.90
C ASN A 76 0.19 -12.93 2.07
N ILE A 77 0.06 -12.05 1.08
CA ILE A 77 -0.69 -10.78 1.16
C ILE A 77 -1.95 -10.81 0.29
N LEU A 78 -1.91 -11.48 -0.87
CA LEU A 78 -3.05 -11.65 -1.75
C LEU A 78 -4.08 -12.61 -1.16
N LYS A 79 -5.37 -12.38 -1.46
CA LYS A 79 -6.48 -13.30 -1.12
C LYS A 79 -6.23 -14.68 -1.73
N ASP A 80 -6.72 -15.71 -1.04
CA ASP A 80 -6.67 -17.10 -1.51
C ASP A 80 -7.65 -17.33 -2.66
#